data_AF-A0A9P3HK83-F1
#
_entry.id   AF-A0A9P3HK83-F1
#
_cell.length_a   1.000
_cell.length_b   1.000
_cell.length_c   1.000
_cell.angle_alpha   90.00
_cell.angle_beta   90.00
_cell.angle_gamma   90.00
#
_symmetry.space_group_name_H-M   'P 1'
#
loop_
_entity.id
_entity.type
_entity.pdbx_description
1 polymer ?
#
loop_
_entity_poly.entity_id
_entity_poly.type
_entity_poly.pdbx_seq_one_letter_code
_entity_poly.pdbx_strand_id
1 'polypeptide(L)'
;MEPVVRPEFCDWRVQSQGNCEGSTYVSFLYTTHIISSFLFLFISIGILIHNIWWKGQKIWEFSRNDRAFRPRPTEGFVFWCAGYFFFRCLLSVLLLVDVNEGRRGYLENFADLPWVFVSGAMGFYLVGIIYATPASFSTNQSNKKRRSTQSAEFDGVLPGGTLDEKEAANRMQSKRVYLPTPMVLNFTLLGLTLLPLVTNQILASLAGAAFDRGESKLYRGILSAMYGVWTFVVAIIFLLYIFFGKQLLTIISSNMASINDSVGKVSSRIGSNSEYIDRDDNERQLNTLKSTYQRMRAILILCGSLSPIMGLMMLFFAIFRMQILNNSAASEAFALIWIHGASVPLGCSLIFILFRKT
;
A
#
# COMPACT_ATOMS: atom_id res chain seq x y z
N MET A 1 -45.46 32.40 -6.49
CA MET A 1 -44.24 32.16 -5.70
C MET A 1 -43.52 31.02 -6.37
N GLU A 2 -42.40 31.29 -7.05
CA GLU A 2 -41.54 30.21 -7.52
C GLU A 2 -40.95 29.50 -6.30
N PRO A 3 -40.85 28.16 -6.31
CA PRO A 3 -40.22 27.43 -5.23
C PRO A 3 -38.77 27.89 -5.10
N VAL A 4 -38.37 28.31 -3.90
CA VAL A 4 -36.96 28.61 -3.59
C VAL A 4 -36.19 27.29 -3.72
N VAL A 5 -35.56 27.08 -4.88
CA VAL A 5 -34.67 25.94 -5.12
C VAL A 5 -33.44 26.19 -4.25
N ARG A 6 -33.28 25.41 -3.19
CA ARG A 6 -32.06 25.47 -2.38
C ARG A 6 -30.89 25.00 -3.25
N PRO A 7 -29.75 25.72 -3.27
CA PRO A 7 -28.58 25.27 -4.00
C PRO A 7 -28.10 23.94 -3.42
N GLU A 8 -27.76 22.98 -4.29
CA GLU A 8 -27.12 21.73 -3.86
C GLU A 8 -25.71 22.02 -3.30
N PHE A 9 -25.20 21.17 -2.41
CA PHE A 9 -23.82 21.26 -1.94
C PHE A 9 -22.84 21.01 -3.10
N CYS A 10 -21.73 21.74 -3.12
CA CYS A 10 -20.72 21.61 -4.18
C CYS A 10 -20.21 20.16 -4.27
N ASP A 11 -20.26 19.56 -5.46
CA ASP A 11 -19.64 18.25 -5.70
C ASP A 11 -18.12 18.41 -5.63
N TRP A 12 -17.57 18.29 -4.42
CA TRP A 12 -16.17 18.60 -4.08
C TRP A 12 -15.17 17.88 -4.96
N ARG A 13 -15.54 16.79 -5.64
CA ARG A 13 -14.67 16.04 -6.55
C ARG A 13 -14.30 16.85 -7.79
N VAL A 14 -15.22 17.67 -8.28
CA VAL A 14 -15.11 18.36 -9.57
C VAL A 14 -15.58 19.81 -9.54
N GLN A 15 -16.01 20.33 -8.39
CA GLN A 15 -16.47 21.70 -8.24
C GLN A 15 -16.07 22.27 -6.87
N SER A 16 -15.38 23.41 -6.87
CA SER A 16 -15.07 24.18 -5.65
C SER A 16 -15.59 25.62 -5.68
N GLN A 17 -16.04 26.10 -6.84
CA GLN A 17 -16.55 27.46 -7.04
C GLN A 17 -17.94 27.43 -7.71
N GLY A 18 -18.58 28.60 -7.76
CA GLY A 18 -19.93 28.79 -8.31
C GLY A 18 -21.03 28.89 -7.26
N ASN A 19 -22.28 28.88 -7.71
CA ASN A 19 -23.47 29.05 -6.88
C ASN A 19 -23.92 27.72 -6.24
N CYS A 20 -23.04 27.11 -5.43
CA CYS A 20 -23.32 25.90 -4.67
C CYS A 20 -23.00 26.09 -3.18
N GLU A 21 -23.69 25.34 -2.33
CA GLU A 21 -23.46 25.40 -0.88
C GLU A 21 -22.09 24.79 -0.53
N GLY A 22 -21.36 25.40 0.41
CA GLY A 22 -20.07 24.87 0.88
C GLY A 22 -18.86 25.21 0.01
N SER A 23 -18.98 26.09 -1.00
CA SER A 23 -17.87 26.48 -1.87
C SER A 23 -16.65 27.01 -1.11
N THR A 24 -16.85 27.86 -0.10
CA THR A 24 -15.78 28.37 0.79
C THR A 24 -15.09 27.25 1.55
N TYR A 25 -15.85 26.29 2.07
CA TYR A 25 -15.32 25.15 2.82
C TYR A 25 -14.49 24.23 1.92
N VAL A 26 -15.01 23.84 0.76
CA VAL A 26 -14.31 23.01 -0.22
C VAL A 26 -13.05 23.70 -0.74
N SER A 27 -13.11 25.01 -0.98
CA SER A 27 -11.94 25.81 -1.40
C SER A 27 -10.86 25.86 -0.33
N PHE A 28 -11.25 25.99 0.95
CA PHE A 28 -10.32 25.91 2.07
C PHE A 28 -9.63 24.54 2.13
N LEU A 29 -10.40 23.44 2.01
CA LEU A 29 -9.82 22.08 1.97
C LEU A 29 -8.81 21.95 0.84
N TYR A 30 -9.13 22.37 -0.39
CA TYR A 30 -8.18 22.29 -1.50
C TYR A 30 -6.95 23.17 -1.31
N THR A 31 -7.08 24.35 -0.70
CA THR A 31 -5.93 25.21 -0.39
C THR A 31 -4.96 24.52 0.57
N THR A 32 -5.47 23.95 1.67
CA THR A 32 -4.63 23.19 2.60
C THR A 32 -4.05 21.92 1.96
N HIS A 33 -4.78 21.33 1.02
CA HIS A 33 -4.35 20.14 0.30
C HIS A 33 -3.24 20.42 -0.71
N ILE A 34 -3.23 21.58 -1.35
CA ILE A 34 -2.11 22.04 -2.19
C ILE A 34 -0.83 22.14 -1.36
N ILE A 35 -0.89 22.82 -0.21
CA ILE A 35 0.27 23.02 0.67
C ILE A 35 0.85 21.67 1.12
N SER A 36 -0.01 20.77 1.62
CA SER A 36 0.43 19.45 2.08
C SER A 36 0.91 18.54 0.95
N SER A 37 0.24 18.55 -0.21
CA SER A 37 0.65 17.75 -1.37
C SER A 37 1.99 18.23 -1.94
N PHE A 38 2.22 19.55 -1.99
CA PHE A 38 3.49 20.11 -2.42
C PHE A 38 4.61 19.67 -1.46
N LEU A 39 4.42 19.80 -0.14
CA LEU A 39 5.39 19.35 0.84
C LEU A 39 5.74 17.85 0.68
N PHE A 40 4.74 16.97 0.59
CA PHE A 40 4.97 15.54 0.45
C PHE A 40 5.53 15.13 -0.92
N LEU A 41 5.25 15.90 -1.97
CA LEU A 41 5.87 15.72 -3.28
C LEU A 41 7.38 15.97 -3.20
N PHE A 42 7.81 17.08 -2.56
CA PHE A 42 9.23 17.37 -2.36
C PHE A 42 9.93 16.30 -1.53
N ILE A 43 9.29 15.84 -0.45
CA ILE A 43 9.82 14.73 0.38
C ILE A 43 9.97 13.46 -0.48
N SER A 44 8.95 13.10 -1.27
CA SER A 44 8.99 11.91 -2.12
C SER A 44 10.11 11.98 -3.16
N ILE A 45 10.23 13.11 -3.87
CA ILE A 45 11.27 13.35 -4.86
C ILE A 45 12.66 13.31 -4.20
N GLY A 46 12.82 13.94 -3.03
CA GLY A 46 14.07 13.91 -2.26
C GLY A 46 14.50 12.49 -1.89
N ILE A 47 13.58 11.66 -1.41
CA ILE A 47 13.84 10.24 -1.09
C ILE A 47 14.25 9.47 -2.36
N LEU A 48 13.57 9.70 -3.49
CA LEU A 48 13.88 9.02 -4.75
C LEU A 48 15.24 9.44 -5.30
N ILE A 49 15.55 10.73 -5.33
CA ILE A 49 16.86 11.24 -5.76
C ILE A 49 17.93 10.60 -4.90
N HIS A 50 17.73 10.55 -3.58
CA HIS A 50 18.72 9.98 -2.69
C HIS A 50 18.93 8.47 -2.87
N ASN A 51 17.86 7.71 -3.01
CA ASN A 51 17.98 6.27 -3.19
C ASN A 51 18.56 5.91 -4.56
N ILE A 52 18.17 6.64 -5.62
CA ILE A 52 18.59 6.33 -6.99
C ILE A 52 19.99 6.85 -7.29
N TRP A 53 20.26 8.13 -6.99
CA TRP A 53 21.49 8.79 -7.41
C TRP A 53 22.63 8.61 -6.40
N TRP A 54 22.37 8.75 -5.10
CA TRP A 54 23.42 8.58 -4.08
C TRP A 54 23.67 7.11 -3.74
N LYS A 55 22.62 6.29 -3.65
CA LYS A 55 22.76 4.86 -3.29
C LYS A 55 22.78 3.90 -4.48
N GLY A 56 22.50 4.36 -5.70
CA GLY A 56 22.45 3.50 -6.88
C GLY A 56 21.32 2.47 -6.85
N GLN A 57 20.29 2.67 -6.01
CA GLN A 57 19.17 1.73 -5.90
C GLN A 57 18.25 1.87 -7.12
N LYS A 58 17.80 0.73 -7.64
CA LYS A 58 16.82 0.69 -8.73
C LYS A 58 15.41 0.66 -8.15
N ILE A 59 14.46 1.33 -8.81
CA ILE A 59 13.04 1.28 -8.38
C ILE A 59 12.45 -0.11 -8.64
N TRP A 60 12.87 -0.75 -9.73
CA TRP A 60 12.46 -2.09 -10.10
C TRP A 60 13.60 -2.85 -10.77
N GLU A 61 13.52 -4.17 -10.72
CA GLU A 61 14.47 -5.08 -11.34
C GLU A 61 13.73 -6.06 -12.25
N PHE A 62 14.28 -6.27 -13.45
CA PHE A 62 13.79 -7.31 -14.34
C PHE A 62 14.68 -8.54 -14.21
N SER A 63 14.16 -9.62 -13.61
CA SER A 63 14.90 -10.88 -13.50
C SER A 63 14.81 -11.61 -14.84
N ARG A 64 15.95 -11.78 -15.54
CA ARG A 64 16.00 -12.58 -16.78
C ARG A 64 15.65 -14.05 -16.54
N ASN A 65 16.05 -14.60 -15.39
CA ASN A 65 15.85 -16.01 -15.06
C ASN A 65 14.38 -16.32 -14.79
N ASP A 66 13.68 -15.43 -14.08
CA ASP A 66 12.28 -15.64 -13.70
C ASP A 66 11.29 -14.98 -14.66
N ARG A 67 11.80 -14.24 -15.66
CA ARG A 67 11.03 -13.38 -16.58
C ARG A 67 10.03 -12.48 -15.84
N ALA A 68 10.43 -12.02 -14.65
CA ALA A 68 9.55 -11.37 -13.70
C ALA A 68 9.96 -9.93 -13.40
N PHE A 69 8.96 -9.09 -13.14
CA PHE A 69 9.14 -7.69 -12.79
C PHE A 69 9.09 -7.58 -11.27
N ARG A 70 10.21 -7.18 -10.67
CA ARG A 70 10.37 -7.13 -9.22
C ARG A 70 10.45 -5.68 -8.76
N PRO A 71 9.34 -5.08 -8.31
CA PRO A 71 9.40 -3.76 -7.71
C PRO A 71 10.19 -3.85 -6.40
N ARG A 72 11.08 -2.89 -6.16
CA ARG A 72 11.61 -2.68 -4.81
C ARG A 72 10.50 -2.03 -3.98
N PRO A 73 10.12 -2.60 -2.83
CA PRO A 73 8.88 -2.21 -2.15
C PRO A 73 8.87 -0.73 -1.76
N THR A 74 9.95 -0.24 -1.15
CA THR A 74 10.03 1.14 -0.68
C THR A 74 10.16 2.13 -1.84
N GLU A 75 11.08 1.89 -2.77
CA GLU A 75 11.34 2.79 -3.90
C GLU A 75 10.13 2.85 -4.84
N GLY A 76 9.50 1.71 -5.13
CA GLY A 76 8.26 1.64 -5.89
C GLY A 76 7.13 2.38 -5.19
N PHE A 77 6.92 2.15 -3.89
CA PHE A 77 5.92 2.86 -3.09
C PHE A 77 6.10 4.38 -3.17
N VAL A 78 7.33 4.87 -2.93
CA VAL A 78 7.63 6.32 -2.94
C VAL A 78 7.42 6.92 -4.34
N PHE A 79 7.78 6.20 -5.41
CA PHE A 79 7.55 6.66 -6.79
C PHE A 79 6.06 6.88 -7.07
N TRP A 80 5.21 5.93 -6.68
CA TRP A 80 3.77 6.07 -6.87
C TRP A 80 3.16 7.14 -5.94
N CYS A 81 3.66 7.29 -4.71
CA CYS A 81 3.28 8.41 -3.83
C CYS A 81 3.63 9.77 -4.45
N ALA A 82 4.80 9.92 -5.08
CA ALA A 82 5.16 11.15 -5.78
C ALA A 82 4.14 11.48 -6.89
N GLY A 83 3.76 10.49 -7.70
CA GLY A 83 2.70 10.65 -8.69
C GLY A 83 1.36 11.05 -8.07
N TYR A 84 0.95 10.41 -6.96
CA TYR A 84 -0.26 10.78 -6.24
C TYR A 84 -0.27 12.26 -5.82
N PHE A 85 0.78 12.72 -5.12
CA PHE A 85 0.85 14.09 -4.63
C PHE A 85 0.96 15.11 -5.77
N PHE A 86 1.64 14.76 -6.87
CA PHE A 86 1.68 15.60 -8.07
C PHE A 86 0.29 15.78 -8.69
N PHE A 87 -0.41 14.69 -9.01
CA PHE A 87 -1.72 14.77 -9.65
C PHE A 87 -2.79 15.36 -8.73
N ARG A 88 -2.70 15.13 -7.41
CA ARG A 88 -3.55 15.80 -6.43
C ARG A 88 -3.34 17.30 -6.39
N CYS A 89 -2.08 17.75 -6.28
CA CYS A 89 -1.76 19.18 -6.29
C CYS A 89 -2.30 19.85 -7.56
N LEU A 90 -2.07 19.22 -8.73
CA LEU A 90 -2.56 19.71 -10.01
C LEU A 90 -4.09 19.80 -10.04
N LEU A 91 -4.81 18.75 -9.61
CA LEU A 91 -6.27 18.76 -9.52
C LEU A 91 -6.77 19.88 -8.62
N SER A 92 -6.18 20.05 -7.43
CA SER A 92 -6.60 21.10 -6.49
C SER A 92 -6.43 22.50 -7.07
N VAL A 93 -5.33 22.76 -7.78
CA VAL A 93 -5.12 24.03 -8.49
C VAL A 93 -6.16 24.23 -9.60
N LEU A 94 -6.41 23.19 -10.41
CA LEU A 94 -7.40 23.27 -11.49
C LEU A 94 -8.81 23.59 -10.99
N LEU A 95 -9.20 23.04 -9.83
CA LEU A 95 -10.48 23.32 -9.20
C LEU A 95 -10.56 24.75 -8.64
N LEU A 96 -9.49 25.24 -7.99
CA LEU A 96 -9.45 26.58 -7.43
C LEU A 96 -9.36 27.70 -8.47
N VAL A 97 -8.80 27.43 -9.65
CA VAL A 97 -8.71 28.41 -10.76
C VAL A 97 -9.96 28.34 -11.66
N ASP A 98 -10.87 27.41 -11.39
CA ASP A 98 -12.11 27.19 -12.16
C ASP A 98 -11.87 27.06 -13.67
N VAL A 99 -10.82 26.32 -14.04
CA VAL A 99 -10.32 26.21 -15.43
C VAL A 99 -11.34 25.60 -16.41
N ASN A 100 -12.51 25.15 -15.95
CA ASN A 100 -13.37 24.24 -16.70
C ASN A 100 -14.86 24.60 -16.73
N GLU A 101 -15.21 25.89 -16.82
CA GLU A 101 -16.55 26.27 -17.28
C GLU A 101 -16.89 25.51 -18.58
N GLY A 102 -17.79 24.51 -18.48
CA GLY A 102 -18.27 23.69 -19.61
C GLY A 102 -17.44 22.45 -20.01
N ARG A 103 -16.46 22.00 -19.21
CA ARG A 103 -15.66 20.77 -19.53
C ARG A 103 -15.56 19.80 -18.36
N ARG A 104 -16.70 19.32 -17.83
CA ARG A 104 -16.71 18.46 -16.63
C ARG A 104 -16.01 17.12 -16.83
N GLY A 105 -16.05 16.56 -18.04
CA GLY A 105 -15.34 15.31 -18.37
C GLY A 105 -13.84 15.33 -18.11
N TYR A 106 -13.18 16.48 -18.29
CA TYR A 106 -11.77 16.59 -17.95
C TYR A 106 -11.54 16.51 -16.44
N LEU A 107 -12.37 17.19 -15.65
CA LEU A 107 -12.25 17.19 -14.18
C LEU A 107 -12.55 15.83 -13.56
N GLU A 108 -13.57 15.10 -14.05
CA GLU A 108 -13.87 13.75 -13.53
C GLU A 108 -12.65 12.82 -13.75
N ASN A 109 -12.02 12.85 -14.92
CA ASN A 109 -10.80 12.06 -15.18
C ASN A 109 -9.64 12.43 -14.25
N PHE A 110 -9.38 13.73 -14.09
CA PHE A 110 -8.32 14.23 -13.21
C PHE A 110 -8.63 14.01 -11.74
N ALA A 111 -9.90 13.95 -11.35
CA ALA A 111 -10.32 13.63 -9.99
C ALA A 111 -10.01 12.18 -9.62
N ASP A 112 -10.11 11.26 -10.59
CA ASP A 112 -9.87 9.84 -10.37
C ASP A 112 -8.42 9.40 -10.58
N LEU A 113 -7.66 10.12 -11.41
CA LEU A 113 -6.27 9.77 -11.72
C LEU A 113 -5.38 9.62 -10.47
N PRO A 114 -5.41 10.52 -9.47
CA PRO A 114 -4.62 10.34 -8.26
C PRO A 114 -4.92 9.04 -7.52
N TRP A 115 -6.16 8.57 -7.50
CA TRP A 115 -6.51 7.32 -6.82
C TRP A 115 -5.85 6.10 -7.46
N VAL A 116 -5.59 6.13 -8.77
CA VAL A 116 -4.77 5.11 -9.46
C VAL A 116 -3.37 5.07 -8.87
N PHE A 117 -2.79 6.23 -8.55
CA PHE A 117 -1.48 6.29 -7.93
C PHE A 117 -1.47 5.79 -6.48
N VAL A 118 -2.55 5.99 -5.72
CA VAL A 118 -2.71 5.37 -4.38
C VAL A 118 -2.74 3.84 -4.50
N SER A 119 -3.56 3.31 -5.42
CA SER A 119 -3.62 1.87 -5.71
C SER A 119 -2.26 1.32 -6.13
N GLY A 120 -1.56 2.05 -7.00
CA GLY A 120 -0.21 1.70 -7.45
C GLY A 120 0.80 1.68 -6.31
N ALA A 121 0.79 2.67 -5.42
CA ALA A 121 1.65 2.68 -4.24
C ALA A 121 1.40 1.46 -3.35
N MET A 122 0.13 1.16 -3.06
CA MET A 122 -0.25 -0.01 -2.26
C MET A 122 0.14 -1.33 -2.93
N GLY A 123 -0.10 -1.46 -4.24
CA GLY A 123 0.21 -2.67 -5.02
C GLY A 123 1.70 -2.92 -5.14
N PHE A 124 2.49 -1.89 -5.49
CA PHE A 124 3.95 -1.99 -5.60
C PHE A 124 4.61 -2.32 -4.26
N TYR A 125 4.13 -1.71 -3.18
CA TYR A 125 4.63 -2.01 -1.85
C TYR A 125 4.37 -3.48 -1.47
N LEU A 126 3.12 -3.92 -1.62
CA LEU A 126 2.70 -5.28 -1.28
C LEU A 126 3.47 -6.33 -2.09
N VAL A 127 3.48 -6.19 -3.42
CA VAL A 127 4.17 -7.14 -4.31
C VAL A 127 5.68 -7.10 -4.10
N GLY A 128 6.26 -5.92 -3.90
CA GLY A 128 7.68 -5.78 -3.62
C GLY A 128 8.11 -6.47 -2.33
N ILE A 129 7.26 -6.44 -1.29
CA ILE A 129 7.55 -7.16 -0.05
C ILE A 129 7.45 -8.68 -0.25
N ILE A 130 6.45 -9.16 -0.99
CA ILE A 130 6.34 -10.59 -1.29
C ILE A 130 7.60 -11.09 -2.01
N TYR A 131 8.13 -10.32 -2.97
CA TYR A 131 9.39 -10.64 -3.64
C TYR A 131 10.63 -10.53 -2.74
N ALA A 132 10.64 -9.58 -1.80
CA ALA A 132 11.74 -9.44 -0.85
C ALA A 132 11.78 -10.56 0.18
N THR A 133 10.72 -11.35 0.31
CA THR A 133 10.64 -12.48 1.24
C THR A 133 11.43 -13.67 0.66
N PRO A 134 12.50 -14.15 1.33
CA PRO A 134 13.35 -15.21 0.78
C PRO A 134 12.59 -16.52 0.56
N ALA A 135 12.71 -17.12 -0.62
CA ALA A 135 12.13 -18.43 -0.92
C ALA A 135 12.81 -19.58 -0.14
N SER A 136 14.02 -19.35 0.38
CA SER A 136 14.89 -20.33 1.05
C SER A 136 14.32 -20.91 2.36
N PHE A 137 13.27 -20.30 2.93
CA PHE A 137 12.53 -20.88 4.07
C PHE A 137 11.73 -22.13 3.69
N SER A 138 11.45 -22.35 2.40
CA SER A 138 10.79 -23.57 1.92
C SER A 138 11.75 -24.75 1.76
N THR A 139 13.03 -24.50 1.45
CA THR A 139 13.95 -25.53 0.93
C THR A 139 14.90 -26.10 1.99
N ASN A 140 15.32 -25.33 2.99
CA ASN A 140 16.35 -25.78 3.95
C ASN A 140 15.90 -26.93 4.88
N GLN A 141 14.60 -27.23 4.97
CA GLN A 141 14.13 -28.40 5.72
C GLN A 141 14.32 -29.74 4.98
N SER A 142 14.32 -29.77 3.63
CA SER A 142 14.39 -31.05 2.91
C SER A 142 15.80 -31.67 2.97
N ASN A 143 16.85 -30.84 2.90
CA ASN A 143 18.23 -31.32 2.93
C ASN A 143 18.68 -31.77 4.32
N LYS A 144 18.17 -31.16 5.40
CA LYS A 144 18.52 -31.58 6.77
C LYS A 144 17.91 -32.96 7.10
N LYS A 145 16.69 -33.24 6.62
CA LYS A 145 16.03 -34.55 6.81
C LYS A 145 16.77 -35.67 6.07
N ARG A 146 17.31 -35.41 4.87
CA ARG A 146 18.10 -36.41 4.12
C ARG A 146 19.39 -36.81 4.82
N ARG A 147 20.02 -35.89 5.56
CA ARG A 147 21.26 -36.16 6.30
C ARG A 147 21.01 -36.90 7.63
N SER A 148 19.89 -36.63 8.31
CA SER A 148 19.55 -37.34 9.56
C SER A 148 19.06 -38.77 9.32
N THR A 149 18.39 -39.06 8.20
CA THR A 149 17.98 -40.43 7.87
C THR A 149 19.18 -41.31 7.51
N GLN A 150 20.27 -40.72 7.00
CA GLN A 150 21.46 -41.48 6.62
C GLN A 150 22.42 -41.78 7.80
N SER A 151 22.29 -41.07 8.93
CA SER A 151 23.06 -41.35 10.16
C SER A 151 22.31 -42.21 11.18
N ALA A 152 20.99 -42.39 11.03
CA ALA A 152 20.19 -43.25 11.91
C ALA A 152 20.27 -44.74 11.58
N GLU A 153 20.99 -45.12 10.52
CA GLU A 153 21.14 -46.51 10.10
C GLU A 153 22.44 -47.16 10.63
N PHE A 154 23.26 -46.44 11.42
CA PHE A 154 24.56 -46.97 11.86
C PHE A 154 24.74 -47.22 13.38
N ASP A 155 23.84 -46.77 14.26
CA ASP A 155 23.99 -47.01 15.71
C ASP A 155 22.85 -47.85 16.29
N GLY A 156 23.21 -49.06 16.72
CA GLY A 156 22.33 -49.99 17.39
C GLY A 156 21.84 -49.49 18.76
N VAL A 157 20.51 -49.54 18.93
CA VAL A 157 19.76 -49.94 20.13
C VAL A 157 20.34 -49.51 21.49
N LEU A 158 19.82 -48.41 22.03
CA LEU A 158 19.62 -48.22 23.48
C LEU A 158 18.23 -47.58 23.73
N PRO A 159 17.34 -48.21 24.52
CA PRO A 159 15.99 -47.70 24.77
C PRO A 159 16.00 -46.78 25.99
N GLY A 160 16.12 -45.47 25.77
CA GLY A 160 16.11 -44.49 26.87
C GLY A 160 15.74 -43.05 26.49
N GLY A 161 15.18 -42.82 25.30
CA GLY A 161 14.80 -41.48 24.84
C GLY A 161 13.56 -40.96 25.57
N THR A 162 13.72 -39.89 26.35
CA THR A 162 12.67 -39.19 27.09
C THR A 162 11.62 -38.59 26.14
N LEU A 163 10.34 -38.69 26.53
CA LEU A 163 9.17 -38.23 25.77
C LEU A 163 9.24 -36.75 25.35
N ASP A 164 9.95 -35.92 26.12
CA ASP A 164 10.06 -34.47 25.89
C ASP A 164 10.79 -34.08 24.59
N GLU A 165 11.72 -34.91 24.10
CA GLU A 165 12.50 -34.58 22.91
C GLU A 165 11.69 -34.69 21.61
N LYS A 166 10.73 -35.64 21.58
CA LYS A 166 9.80 -35.79 20.44
C LYS A 166 8.77 -34.66 20.39
N GLU A 167 8.36 -34.13 21.53
CA GLU A 167 7.42 -33.01 21.59
C GLU A 167 8.09 -31.70 21.18
N ALA A 168 9.34 -31.48 21.59
CA ALA A 168 10.17 -30.36 21.15
C ALA A 168 10.44 -30.39 19.63
N ALA A 169 10.70 -31.58 19.07
CA ALA A 169 10.92 -31.73 17.63
C ALA A 169 9.66 -31.46 16.80
N ASN A 170 8.48 -31.84 17.29
CA ASN A 170 7.21 -31.53 16.61
C ASN A 170 6.82 -30.05 16.68
N ARG A 171 7.21 -29.32 17.74
CA ARG A 171 6.99 -27.85 17.81
C ARG A 171 7.83 -27.05 16.81
N MET A 172 8.88 -27.63 16.23
CA MET A 172 9.77 -26.97 15.26
C MET A 172 9.48 -27.28 13.78
N GLN A 173 8.38 -27.97 13.45
CA GLN A 173 7.97 -28.08 12.04
C GLN A 173 7.51 -26.70 11.52
N SER A 174 8.46 -25.95 10.96
CA SER A 174 8.21 -24.71 10.23
C SER A 174 7.10 -24.95 9.20
N LYS A 175 5.96 -24.31 9.42
CA LYS A 175 4.81 -24.36 8.53
C LYS A 175 5.26 -23.82 7.17
N ARG A 176 5.23 -24.66 6.12
CA ARG A 176 5.52 -24.20 4.75
C ARG A 176 4.59 -23.06 4.40
N VAL A 177 5.15 -21.88 4.17
CA VAL A 177 4.39 -20.73 3.69
C VAL A 177 4.34 -20.80 2.17
N TYR A 178 3.13 -20.74 1.62
CA TYR A 178 2.93 -20.68 0.17
C TYR A 178 3.22 -19.26 -0.32
N LEU A 179 4.22 -19.12 -1.20
CA LEU A 179 4.49 -17.88 -1.92
C LEU A 179 4.00 -18.05 -3.37
N PRO A 180 3.24 -17.09 -3.93
CA PRO A 180 2.80 -17.14 -5.32
C PRO A 180 3.98 -17.14 -6.28
N THR A 181 3.78 -17.70 -7.47
CA THR A 181 4.81 -17.65 -8.52
C THR A 181 5.05 -16.21 -8.98
N PRO A 182 6.25 -15.87 -9.48
CA PRO A 182 6.56 -14.52 -9.96
C PRO A 182 5.59 -14.01 -11.04
N MET A 183 5.14 -14.88 -11.94
CA MET A 183 4.17 -14.52 -12.97
C MET A 183 2.81 -14.13 -12.37
N VAL A 184 2.34 -14.86 -11.35
CA VAL A 184 1.09 -14.51 -10.66
C VAL A 184 1.22 -13.14 -10.00
N LEU A 185 2.36 -12.85 -9.34
CA LEU A 185 2.61 -11.54 -8.73
C LEU A 185 2.64 -10.41 -9.76
N ASN A 186 3.25 -10.63 -10.93
CA ASN A 186 3.24 -9.66 -12.02
C ASN A 186 1.82 -9.38 -12.52
N PHE A 187 1.01 -10.41 -12.76
CA PHE A 187 -0.38 -10.23 -13.19
C PHE A 187 -1.23 -9.56 -12.11
N THR A 188 -1.00 -9.89 -10.84
CA THR A 188 -1.63 -9.18 -9.72
C THR A 188 -1.25 -7.71 -9.73
N LEU A 189 0.03 -7.37 -9.85
CA LEU A 189 0.49 -5.98 -9.89
C LEU A 189 -0.08 -5.21 -11.08
N LEU A 190 -0.07 -5.83 -12.27
CA LEU A 190 -0.63 -5.28 -13.49
C LEU A 190 -2.14 -5.05 -13.33
N GLY A 191 -2.87 -6.03 -12.80
CA GLY A 191 -4.29 -5.92 -12.54
C GLY A 191 -4.62 -4.81 -11.54
N LEU A 192 -3.89 -4.71 -10.44
CA LEU A 192 -4.10 -3.69 -9.41
C LEU A 192 -3.80 -2.25 -9.89
N THR A 193 -3.05 -2.08 -10.97
CA THR A 193 -2.65 -0.78 -11.50
C THR A 193 -3.34 -0.41 -12.80
N LEU A 194 -3.32 -1.28 -13.79
CA LEU A 194 -3.93 -1.03 -15.11
C LEU A 194 -5.44 -1.14 -15.10
N LEU A 195 -6.03 -2.06 -14.32
CA LEU A 195 -7.49 -2.20 -14.29
C LEU A 195 -8.14 -0.88 -13.86
N PRO A 196 -7.85 -0.30 -12.67
CA PRO A 196 -8.46 0.97 -12.27
C PRO A 196 -8.08 2.12 -13.20
N LEU A 197 -6.86 2.13 -13.77
CA LEU A 197 -6.45 3.16 -14.73
C LEU A 197 -7.35 3.14 -15.97
N VAL A 198 -7.54 1.99 -16.59
CA VAL A 198 -8.30 1.89 -17.84
C VAL A 198 -9.79 2.02 -17.57
N THR A 199 -10.33 1.25 -16.62
CA THR A 199 -11.78 1.23 -16.38
C THR A 199 -12.27 2.57 -15.85
N ASN A 200 -11.58 3.19 -14.89
CA ASN A 200 -12.09 4.39 -14.26
C ASN A 200 -11.90 5.62 -15.12
N GLN A 201 -10.84 5.71 -15.92
CA GLN A 201 -10.69 6.84 -16.86
C GLN A 201 -11.73 6.76 -17.99
N ILE A 202 -12.07 5.56 -18.48
CA ILE A 202 -13.17 5.39 -19.44
C ILE A 202 -14.50 5.80 -18.79
N LEU A 203 -14.81 5.30 -17.59
CA LEU A 203 -16.06 5.61 -16.91
C LEU A 203 -16.17 7.09 -16.51
N ALA A 204 -15.09 7.71 -16.03
CA ALA A 204 -15.04 9.13 -15.69
C ALA A 204 -15.26 10.01 -16.94
N SER A 205 -14.63 9.67 -18.06
CA SER A 205 -14.85 10.34 -19.35
C SER A 205 -16.30 10.25 -19.80
N LEU A 206 -16.90 9.05 -19.73
CA LEU A 206 -18.30 8.84 -20.10
C LEU A 206 -19.26 9.55 -19.13
N ALA A 207 -18.95 9.58 -17.84
CA ALA A 207 -19.74 10.27 -16.83
C ALA A 207 -19.77 11.77 -17.12
N GLY A 208 -18.61 12.40 -17.31
CA GLY A 208 -18.57 13.83 -17.62
C GLY A 208 -19.24 14.16 -18.95
N ALA A 209 -19.07 13.33 -19.99
CA ALA A 209 -19.79 13.53 -21.25
C ALA A 209 -21.32 13.43 -21.09
N ALA A 210 -21.81 12.52 -20.24
CA ALA A 210 -23.24 12.42 -19.93
C ALA A 210 -23.74 13.64 -19.15
N PHE A 211 -22.93 14.19 -18.24
CA PHE A 211 -23.24 15.42 -17.53
C PHE A 211 -23.32 16.62 -18.49
N ASP A 212 -22.35 16.77 -19.39
CA ASP A 212 -22.30 17.87 -20.35
C ASP A 212 -23.49 17.85 -21.34
N ARG A 213 -24.11 16.67 -21.55
CA ARG A 213 -25.36 16.51 -22.33
C ARG A 213 -26.64 16.76 -21.53
N GLY A 214 -26.55 17.01 -20.22
CA GLY A 214 -27.71 17.12 -19.33
C GLY A 214 -28.40 15.78 -19.02
N GLU A 215 -27.76 14.65 -19.28
CA GLU A 215 -28.32 13.31 -19.05
C GLU A 215 -28.10 12.85 -17.60
N SER A 216 -28.70 13.53 -16.63
CA SER A 216 -28.45 13.33 -15.19
C SER A 216 -28.66 11.90 -14.68
N LYS A 217 -29.56 11.13 -15.29
CA LYS A 217 -29.79 9.71 -14.93
C LYS A 217 -28.63 8.83 -15.38
N LEU A 218 -28.14 9.04 -16.60
CA LEU A 218 -27.00 8.29 -17.15
C LEU A 218 -25.72 8.64 -16.38
N TYR A 219 -25.47 9.92 -16.16
CA TYR A 219 -24.34 10.40 -15.36
C TYR A 219 -24.26 9.70 -13.99
N ARG A 220 -25.37 9.69 -13.23
CA ARG A 220 -25.44 9.03 -11.92
C ARG A 220 -25.19 7.52 -12.01
N GLY A 221 -25.74 6.86 -13.03
CA GLY A 221 -25.54 5.43 -13.25
C GLY A 221 -24.07 5.08 -13.52
N ILE A 222 -23.41 5.84 -14.41
CA ILE A 222 -22.00 5.64 -14.75
C ILE A 222 -21.10 5.93 -13.54
N LEU A 223 -21.38 7.01 -12.81
CA LEU A 223 -20.62 7.39 -11.63
C LEU A 223 -20.73 6.35 -10.50
N SER A 224 -21.93 5.81 -10.29
CA SER A 224 -22.15 4.71 -9.33
C SER A 224 -21.38 3.44 -9.75
N ALA A 225 -21.40 3.09 -11.05
CA ALA A 225 -20.63 1.97 -11.58
C ALA A 225 -19.11 2.17 -11.39
N MET A 226 -18.60 3.37 -11.65
CA MET A 226 -17.20 3.74 -11.46
C MET A 226 -16.75 3.55 -10.00
N TYR A 227 -17.52 4.06 -9.04
CA TYR A 227 -17.22 3.87 -7.62
C TYR A 227 -17.44 2.43 -7.14
N GLY A 228 -18.33 1.68 -7.78
CA GLY A 228 -18.45 0.23 -7.59
C GLY A 228 -17.18 -0.52 -8.01
N VAL A 229 -16.60 -0.19 -9.17
CA VAL A 229 -15.33 -0.75 -9.64
C VAL A 229 -14.19 -0.40 -8.69
N TRP A 230 -14.10 0.85 -8.25
CA TRP A 230 -13.12 1.27 -7.24
C TRP A 230 -13.25 0.48 -5.94
N THR A 231 -14.46 0.33 -5.42
CA THR A 231 -14.73 -0.45 -4.21
C THR A 231 -14.24 -1.89 -4.38
N PHE A 232 -14.51 -2.52 -5.52
CA PHE A 232 -14.05 -3.87 -5.82
C PHE A 232 -12.52 -3.98 -5.84
N VAL A 233 -11.83 -3.06 -6.53
CA VAL A 233 -10.35 -3.05 -6.58
C VAL A 233 -9.75 -2.89 -5.19
N VAL A 234 -10.28 -1.96 -4.39
CA VAL A 234 -9.80 -1.69 -3.04
C VAL A 234 -10.09 -2.87 -2.10
N ALA A 235 -11.22 -3.57 -2.27
CA ALA A 235 -11.50 -4.80 -1.54
C ALA A 235 -10.50 -5.90 -1.86
N ILE A 236 -10.11 -6.08 -3.13
CA ILE A 236 -9.05 -7.02 -3.51
C ILE A 236 -7.72 -6.64 -2.82
N ILE A 237 -7.31 -5.37 -2.89
CA ILE A 237 -6.08 -4.89 -2.23
C ILE A 237 -6.13 -5.22 -0.74
N PHE A 238 -7.22 -4.91 -0.06
CA PHE A 238 -7.40 -5.19 1.36
C PHE A 238 -7.25 -6.68 1.69
N LEU A 239 -7.91 -7.56 0.93
CA LEU A 239 -7.80 -9.01 1.12
C LEU A 239 -6.36 -9.51 0.91
N LEU A 240 -5.66 -8.99 -0.10
CA LEU A 240 -4.26 -9.33 -0.35
C LEU A 240 -3.35 -8.82 0.77
N TYR A 241 -3.60 -7.63 1.33
CA TYR A 241 -2.87 -7.10 2.48
C TYR A 241 -3.08 -7.94 3.74
N ILE A 242 -4.30 -8.38 4.03
CA ILE A 242 -4.57 -9.28 5.15
C ILE A 242 -3.83 -10.61 4.95
N PHE A 243 -3.96 -11.20 3.76
CA PHE A 243 -3.42 -12.52 3.47
C PHE A 243 -1.89 -12.52 3.50
N PHE A 244 -1.25 -11.69 2.67
CA PHE A 244 0.21 -11.64 2.55
C PHE A 244 0.86 -10.88 3.70
N GLY A 245 0.22 -9.85 4.25
CA GLY A 245 0.71 -9.14 5.43
C GLY A 245 0.84 -10.06 6.63
N LYS A 246 -0.15 -10.93 6.89
CA LYS A 246 -0.08 -11.93 7.97
C LYS A 246 1.05 -12.94 7.75
N GLN A 247 1.18 -13.45 6.52
CA GLN A 247 2.24 -14.40 6.18
C GLN A 247 3.63 -13.80 6.36
N LEU A 248 3.83 -12.57 5.87
CA LEU A 248 5.10 -11.86 6.02
C LEU A 248 5.45 -11.63 7.49
N LEU A 249 4.51 -11.11 8.28
CA LEU A 249 4.77 -10.84 9.70
C LEU A 249 5.16 -12.12 10.45
N THR A 250 4.60 -13.26 10.06
CA THR A 250 4.94 -14.57 10.62
C THR A 250 6.35 -15.01 10.22
N ILE A 251 6.74 -14.83 8.95
CA ILE A 251 8.09 -15.18 8.47
C ILE A 251 9.14 -14.30 9.16
N ILE A 252 8.89 -12.99 9.26
CA ILE A 252 9.85 -12.08 9.88
C ILE A 252 9.97 -12.35 11.39
N SER A 253 8.86 -12.62 12.09
CA SER A 253 8.91 -12.94 13.52
C SER A 253 9.67 -14.24 13.78
N SER A 254 9.49 -15.28 12.95
CA SER A 254 10.27 -16.51 13.08
C SER A 254 11.76 -16.29 12.84
N ASN A 255 12.12 -15.42 11.89
CA ASN A 255 13.52 -15.10 11.60
C ASN A 255 14.18 -14.34 12.74
N MET A 256 13.45 -13.38 13.33
CA MET A 256 13.93 -12.67 14.50
C MET A 256 14.15 -13.60 15.69
N ALA A 257 13.24 -14.53 15.93
CA ALA A 257 13.40 -15.54 16.98
C ALA A 257 14.66 -16.39 16.73
N SER A 258 14.85 -16.87 15.49
CA SER A 258 16.03 -17.67 15.14
C SER A 258 17.35 -16.91 15.31
N ILE A 259 17.40 -15.62 14.95
CA ILE A 259 18.61 -14.80 15.13
C ILE A 259 18.84 -14.55 16.61
N ASN A 260 17.78 -14.23 17.37
CA ASN A 260 17.87 -14.00 18.81
C ASN A 260 18.40 -15.25 19.56
N ASP A 261 17.96 -16.44 19.16
CA ASP A 261 18.44 -17.70 19.71
C ASP A 261 19.93 -17.95 19.38
N SER A 262 20.38 -17.57 18.17
CA SER A 262 21.79 -17.67 17.79
C SER A 262 22.68 -16.74 18.60
N VAL A 263 22.25 -15.49 18.83
CA VAL A 263 22.97 -14.51 19.66
C VAL A 263 23.05 -14.99 21.12
N GLY A 264 21.96 -15.57 21.65
CA GLY A 264 21.94 -16.14 23.01
C GLY A 264 22.90 -17.30 23.20
N LYS A 265 23.04 -18.19 22.20
CA LYS A 265 23.94 -19.36 22.25
C LYS A 265 25.42 -18.99 22.11
N VAL A 266 25.75 -17.97 21.33
CA VAL A 266 27.14 -17.46 21.26
C VAL A 266 27.54 -16.88 22.62
N SER A 267 26.62 -16.22 23.33
CA SER A 267 26.92 -15.68 24.65
C SER A 267 27.21 -16.73 25.73
N SER A 268 26.92 -18.03 25.52
CA SER A 268 27.24 -19.08 26.49
C SER A 268 28.55 -19.82 26.20
N ARG A 269 29.23 -19.51 25.08
CA ARG A 269 30.48 -20.16 24.65
C ARG A 269 31.73 -19.29 24.84
N ILE A 270 31.69 -18.39 25.82
CA ILE A 270 32.74 -17.43 26.14
C ILE A 270 34.09 -18.13 26.36
N GLY A 271 35.00 -18.01 25.38
CA GLY A 271 36.36 -18.55 25.52
C GLY A 271 37.41 -18.09 24.50
N SER A 272 37.06 -17.34 23.45
CA SER A 272 38.05 -16.93 22.43
C SER A 272 37.90 -15.49 21.96
N ASN A 273 39.03 -14.78 21.77
CA ASN A 273 39.06 -13.37 21.34
C ASN A 273 38.41 -13.11 19.96
N SER A 274 38.25 -14.14 19.11
CA SER A 274 37.55 -14.04 17.83
C SER A 274 36.02 -13.90 17.97
N GLU A 275 35.48 -14.24 19.13
CA GLU A 275 34.03 -14.33 19.37
C GLU A 275 33.39 -12.96 19.66
N TYR A 276 34.19 -11.97 20.06
CA TYR A 276 33.72 -10.61 20.35
C TYR A 276 33.28 -9.85 19.08
N ILE A 277 34.03 -9.99 17.99
CA ILE A 277 33.72 -9.28 16.72
C ILE A 277 32.39 -9.78 16.13
N ASP A 278 32.17 -11.09 16.15
CA ASP A 278 30.94 -11.70 15.60
C ASP A 278 29.70 -11.32 16.43
N ARG A 279 29.84 -11.15 17.74
CA ARG A 279 28.74 -10.71 18.61
C ARG A 279 28.24 -9.31 18.25
N ASP A 280 29.15 -8.35 18.10
CA ASP A 280 28.80 -6.96 17.80
C ASP A 280 28.12 -6.83 16.43
N ASP A 281 28.59 -7.58 15.43
CA ASP A 281 28.02 -7.60 14.09
C ASP A 281 26.61 -8.22 14.08
N ASN A 282 26.40 -9.34 14.78
CA ASN A 282 25.09 -9.96 14.91
C ASN A 282 24.08 -9.06 15.64
N GLU A 283 24.52 -8.33 16.68
CA GLU A 283 23.66 -7.38 17.39
C GLU A 283 23.26 -6.19 16.49
N ARG A 284 24.20 -5.65 15.71
CA ARG A 284 23.93 -4.59 14.71
C ARG A 284 22.96 -5.06 13.64
N GLN A 285 23.13 -6.27 13.12
CA GLN A 285 22.20 -6.87 12.15
C GLN A 285 20.81 -7.06 12.75
N LEU A 286 20.71 -7.57 13.99
CA LEU A 286 19.45 -7.75 14.69
C LEU A 286 18.72 -6.41 14.92
N ASN A 287 19.43 -5.37 15.34
CA ASN A 287 18.86 -4.04 15.54
C ASN A 287 18.38 -3.41 14.22
N THR A 288 19.15 -3.59 13.14
CA THR A 288 18.76 -3.14 11.79
C THR A 288 17.52 -3.87 11.30
N LEU A 289 17.44 -5.18 11.53
CA LEU A 289 16.29 -6.02 11.16
C LEU A 289 15.05 -5.63 11.98
N LYS A 290 15.20 -5.42 13.30
CA LYS A 290 14.12 -4.94 14.19
C LYS A 290 13.54 -3.62 13.71
N SER A 291 14.41 -2.64 13.40
CA SER A 291 13.96 -1.34 12.89
C SER A 291 13.25 -1.48 11.54
N THR A 292 13.80 -2.28 10.62
CA THR A 292 13.21 -2.51 9.29
C THR A 292 11.83 -3.17 9.41
N TYR A 293 11.69 -4.17 10.27
CA TYR A 293 10.41 -4.85 10.53
C TYR A 293 9.36 -3.93 11.13
N GLN A 294 9.72 -3.13 12.13
CA GLN A 294 8.78 -2.19 12.75
C GLN A 294 8.22 -1.22 11.70
N ARG A 295 9.06 -0.73 10.79
CA ARG A 295 8.64 0.13 9.68
C ARG A 295 7.75 -0.61 8.69
N MET A 296 8.16 -1.81 8.26
CA MET A 296 7.36 -2.61 7.35
C MET A 296 5.97 -2.89 7.92
N ARG A 297 5.90 -3.24 9.20
CA ARG A 297 4.67 -3.46 9.95
C ARG A 297 3.82 -2.19 10.02
N ALA A 298 4.42 -1.04 10.31
CA ALA A 298 3.70 0.23 10.37
C ALA A 298 3.06 0.59 9.02
N ILE A 299 3.82 0.50 7.92
CA ILE A 299 3.29 0.78 6.58
C ILE A 299 2.22 -0.25 6.18
N LEU A 300 2.41 -1.54 6.50
CA LEU A 300 1.41 -2.58 6.23
C LEU A 300 0.10 -2.33 6.98
N ILE A 301 0.17 -1.97 8.26
CA ILE A 301 -1.02 -1.62 9.06
C ILE A 301 -1.69 -0.39 8.45
N LEU A 302 -0.92 0.64 8.12
CA LEU A 302 -1.45 1.90 7.60
C LEU A 302 -2.11 1.74 6.23
N CYS A 303 -1.44 1.08 5.27
CA CYS A 303 -2.01 0.80 3.96
C CYS A 303 -3.17 -0.20 4.06
N GLY A 304 -3.05 -1.20 4.94
CA GLY A 304 -4.08 -2.19 5.21
C GLY A 304 -5.35 -1.58 5.83
N SER A 305 -5.24 -0.58 6.71
CA SER A 305 -6.38 0.13 7.29
C SER A 305 -6.96 1.21 6.38
N LEU A 306 -6.11 1.85 5.56
CA LEU A 306 -6.56 2.85 4.59
C LEU A 306 -7.47 2.23 3.52
N SER A 307 -7.15 1.02 3.06
CA SER A 307 -7.92 0.31 2.04
C SER A 307 -9.42 0.19 2.38
N PRO A 308 -9.85 -0.44 3.49
CA PRO A 308 -11.27 -0.60 3.79
C PRO A 308 -11.98 0.73 4.04
N ILE A 309 -11.32 1.73 4.64
CA ILE A 309 -11.90 3.07 4.83
C ILE A 309 -12.23 3.70 3.48
N MET A 310 -11.28 3.64 2.54
CA MET A 310 -11.46 4.18 1.19
C MET A 310 -12.53 3.42 0.40
N GLY A 311 -12.50 2.08 0.45
CA GLY A 311 -13.47 1.24 -0.23
C GLY A 311 -14.90 1.47 0.28
N LEU A 312 -15.08 1.56 1.60
CA LEU A 312 -16.37 1.87 2.20
C LEU A 312 -16.83 3.27 1.80
N MET A 313 -15.97 4.28 1.88
CA MET A 313 -16.32 5.65 1.47
C MET A 313 -16.79 5.69 0.01
N MET A 314 -16.06 5.05 -0.91
CA MET A 314 -16.43 4.98 -2.32
C MET A 314 -17.76 4.24 -2.51
N LEU A 315 -18.01 3.15 -1.80
CA LEU A 315 -19.26 2.41 -1.83
C LEU A 315 -20.44 3.25 -1.31
N PHE A 316 -20.28 3.91 -0.17
CA PHE A 316 -21.30 4.79 0.39
C PHE A 316 -21.60 5.94 -0.57
N PHE A 317 -20.58 6.53 -1.19
CA PHE A 317 -20.79 7.56 -2.19
C PHE A 317 -21.49 7.02 -3.44
N ALA A 318 -21.18 5.80 -3.89
CA ALA A 318 -21.83 5.16 -5.04
C ALA A 318 -23.33 4.94 -4.83
N ILE A 319 -23.74 4.56 -3.61
CA ILE A 319 -25.12 4.20 -3.26
C ILE A 319 -25.93 5.43 -2.81
N PHE A 320 -25.35 6.27 -1.94
CA PHE A 320 -26.04 7.34 -1.24
C PHE A 320 -25.66 8.74 -1.72
N ARG A 321 -25.14 8.89 -2.95
CA ARG A 321 -24.66 10.17 -3.49
C ARG A 321 -25.64 11.32 -3.26
N MET A 322 -26.91 11.14 -3.61
CA MET A 322 -27.92 12.21 -3.51
C MET A 322 -28.20 12.59 -2.06
N GLN A 323 -28.26 11.60 -1.16
CA GLN A 323 -28.47 11.84 0.27
C GLN A 323 -27.28 12.55 0.90
N ILE A 324 -26.06 12.22 0.45
CA ILE A 324 -24.83 12.88 0.91
C ILE A 324 -24.81 14.33 0.42
N LEU A 325 -25.01 14.58 -0.88
CA LEU A 325 -24.98 15.94 -1.47
C LEU A 325 -26.12 16.85 -0.99
N ASN A 326 -27.25 16.28 -0.55
CA ASN A 326 -28.36 17.04 0.02
C ASN A 326 -28.21 17.31 1.53
N ASN A 327 -27.14 16.82 2.17
CA ASN A 327 -26.88 17.00 3.58
C ASN A 327 -25.48 17.62 3.77
N SER A 328 -25.44 18.89 4.19
CA SER A 328 -24.20 19.66 4.30
C SER A 328 -23.17 19.00 5.22
N ALA A 329 -23.60 18.48 6.38
CA ALA A 329 -22.70 17.80 7.31
C ALA A 329 -22.10 16.50 6.73
N ALA A 330 -22.93 15.71 6.03
CA ALA A 330 -22.44 14.51 5.35
C ALA A 330 -21.48 14.88 4.20
N SER A 331 -21.81 15.90 3.42
CA SER A 331 -20.96 16.39 2.33
C SER A 331 -19.63 16.92 2.81
N GLU A 332 -19.60 17.72 3.89
CA GLU A 332 -18.37 18.23 4.50
C GLU A 332 -17.48 17.08 4.98
N ALA A 333 -18.05 16.10 5.68
CA ALA A 333 -17.31 14.92 6.15
C ALA A 333 -16.72 14.12 4.99
N PHE A 334 -17.52 13.86 3.95
CA PHE A 334 -17.03 13.14 2.77
C PHE A 334 -15.99 13.94 1.98
N ALA A 335 -16.13 15.27 1.87
CA ALA A 335 -15.13 16.13 1.24
C ALA A 335 -13.79 16.08 1.99
N LEU A 336 -13.82 16.18 3.32
CA LEU A 336 -12.63 16.08 4.16
C LEU A 336 -11.91 14.74 3.97
N ILE A 337 -12.66 13.62 4.02
CA ILE A 337 -12.10 12.28 3.85
C ILE A 337 -11.60 12.08 2.40
N TRP A 338 -12.34 12.56 1.39
CA TRP A 338 -11.95 12.43 -0.01
C TRP A 338 -10.64 13.18 -0.34
N ILE A 339 -10.47 14.38 0.21
CA ILE A 339 -9.34 15.26 -0.07
C ILE A 339 -8.11 14.83 0.77
N HIS A 340 -8.27 14.61 2.08
CA HIS A 340 -7.15 14.36 2.98
C HIS A 340 -6.95 12.89 3.37
N GLY A 341 -7.95 12.03 3.18
CA GLY A 341 -8.00 10.67 3.75
C GLY A 341 -6.84 9.75 3.31
N ALA A 342 -6.39 9.83 2.06
CA ALA A 342 -5.19 9.11 1.63
C ALA A 342 -3.90 9.91 1.79
N SER A 343 -3.98 11.23 1.68
CA SER A 343 -2.81 12.13 1.72
C SER A 343 -2.10 12.09 3.07
N VAL A 344 -2.87 12.10 4.17
CA VAL A 344 -2.30 12.09 5.52
C VAL A 344 -1.60 10.76 5.83
N PRO A 345 -2.21 9.57 5.64
CA PRO A 345 -1.52 8.30 5.84
C PRO A 345 -0.29 8.13 4.93
N LEU A 346 -0.40 8.46 3.64
CA LEU A 346 0.76 8.34 2.74
C LEU A 346 1.89 9.30 3.15
N GLY A 347 1.57 10.52 3.55
CA GLY A 347 2.52 11.48 4.09
C GLY A 347 3.22 10.97 5.36
N CYS A 348 2.46 10.41 6.30
CA CYS A 348 3.02 9.77 7.50
C CYS A 348 3.96 8.61 7.13
N SER A 349 3.59 7.75 6.17
CA SER A 349 4.46 6.68 5.66
C SER A 349 5.79 7.21 5.10
N LEU A 350 5.75 8.31 4.35
CA LEU A 350 6.97 8.94 3.82
C LEU A 350 7.88 9.46 4.93
N ILE A 351 7.30 10.09 5.96
CA ILE A 351 8.04 10.56 7.13
C ILE A 351 8.72 9.37 7.85
N PHE A 352 8.01 8.24 8.02
CA PHE A 352 8.59 7.03 8.59
C PHE A 352 9.74 6.44 7.74
N ILE A 353 9.66 6.55 6.41
CA ILE A 353 10.72 6.14 5.49
C ILE A 353 11.93 7.07 5.62
N LEU A 354 11.69 8.38 5.74
CA LEU A 354 12.72 9.42 5.83
C LEU A 354 13.56 9.30 7.12
N PHE A 355 12.92 9.08 8.28
CA PHE A 355 13.60 8.95 9.58
C PHE A 355 14.37 7.64 9.77
N ARG A 356 14.90 7.06 8.69
CA ARG A 356 15.89 6.00 8.76
C ARG A 356 17.14 6.55 9.43
N LYS A 357 17.34 6.26 10.73
CA LYS A 357 18.66 6.33 11.36
C LYS A 357 19.61 5.53 10.45
N THR A 358 20.44 6.26 9.71
CA THR A 358 21.56 5.75 8.92
C THR A 358 22.71 5.42 9.84
#